data_AF-A0A4V3J6W1-F1
#
_entry.id   AF-A0A4V3J6W1-F1
#
_cell.length_a   1.000
_cell.length_b   1.000
_cell.length_c   1.000
_cell.angle_alpha   90.00
_cell.angle_beta   90.00
_cell.angle_gamma   90.00
#
_symmetry.space_group_name_H-M   'P 1'
#
loop_
_entity.id
_entity.type
_entity.pdbx_description
1 polymer ?
#
loop_
_entity_poly.entity_id
_entity_poly.type
_entity_poly.pdbx_seq_one_letter_code
_entity_poly.pdbx_strand_id
1 'polypeptide(L)'
;AGAVFDLLESEAVEGVEQVSGAPGVRTYRRTLRLPYGTGIAAVEERDHGAGGWLDTRLHLTDLRDLTTAVQRLRRLFDLDADPYAVDERLGSDPRLAPLVAARPGLRSPGAADPEELAVRALVGREEAALLVQRHGKALDAPCEALTHVFPEPGALAGEPGSLGVLAAALADGRVRLDAGADRDDAEASLRALPGVG
;
A
#
# COMPACT_ATOMS: atom_id res chain seq x y z
N ALA A 1 -4.61 -12.71 10.09
CA ALA A 1 -4.55 -11.67 9.03
C ALA A 1 -5.80 -10.79 8.95
N GLY A 2 -6.93 -11.13 9.62
CA GLY A 2 -8.20 -10.42 9.43
C GLY A 2 -8.16 -8.91 9.57
N ALA A 3 -7.49 -8.37 10.60
CA ALA A 3 -7.36 -6.92 10.77
C ALA A 3 -6.66 -6.20 9.60
N VAL A 4 -5.74 -6.88 8.90
CA VAL A 4 -5.10 -6.32 7.70
C VAL A 4 -6.09 -6.27 6.54
N PHE A 5 -6.86 -7.35 6.33
CA PHE A 5 -7.89 -7.36 5.29
C PHE A 5 -9.04 -6.38 5.58
N ASP A 6 -9.41 -6.19 6.86
CA ASP A 6 -10.38 -5.16 7.28
C ASP A 6 -9.90 -3.76 6.86
N LEU A 7 -8.63 -3.44 7.13
CA LEU A 7 -8.03 -2.17 6.73
C LEU A 7 -7.95 -2.02 5.21
N LEU A 8 -7.48 -3.05 4.50
CA LEU A 8 -7.38 -3.01 3.03
C LEU A 8 -8.76 -2.85 2.37
N GLU A 9 -9.81 -3.42 2.97
CA GLU A 9 -11.19 -3.25 2.52
C GLU A 9 -11.70 -1.83 2.76
N SER A 10 -11.46 -1.26 3.95
CA SER A 10 -11.90 0.11 4.26
C SER A 10 -11.15 1.18 3.46
N GLU A 11 -9.89 0.91 3.13
CA GLU A 11 -9.02 1.85 2.42
C GLU A 11 -8.98 1.64 0.90
N ALA A 12 -9.73 0.67 0.35
CA ALA A 12 -9.67 0.31 -1.06
C ALA A 12 -9.98 1.51 -1.98
N VAL A 13 -9.06 1.76 -2.92
CA VAL A 13 -9.23 2.77 -3.97
C VAL A 13 -9.88 2.14 -5.21
N GLU A 14 -11.03 2.69 -5.62
CA GLU A 14 -11.76 2.22 -6.80
C GLU A 14 -10.88 2.22 -8.06
N GLY A 15 -10.97 1.15 -8.86
CA GLY A 15 -10.17 0.99 -10.07
C GLY A 15 -8.77 0.42 -9.85
N VAL A 16 -8.22 0.48 -8.63
CA VAL A 16 -6.88 -0.01 -8.26
C VAL A 16 -6.93 -1.18 -7.29
N GLU A 17 -7.86 -1.17 -6.34
CA GLU A 17 -7.98 -2.17 -5.27
C GLU A 17 -9.41 -2.69 -5.17
N GLN A 18 -9.56 -3.95 -4.81
CA GLN A 18 -10.85 -4.59 -4.61
C GLN A 18 -10.73 -5.67 -3.53
N VAL A 19 -11.66 -5.69 -2.59
CA VAL A 19 -11.84 -6.81 -1.66
C VAL A 19 -13.18 -7.47 -1.96
N SER A 20 -13.17 -8.81 -2.08
CA SER A 20 -14.36 -9.61 -2.37
C SER A 20 -14.48 -10.78 -1.41
N GLY A 21 -15.70 -11.19 -1.06
CA GLY A 21 -15.96 -12.32 -0.14
C GLY A 21 -16.29 -11.85 1.28
N ALA A 22 -16.65 -12.79 2.15
CA ALA A 22 -16.93 -12.51 3.56
C ALA A 22 -15.64 -12.62 4.40
N PRO A 23 -15.54 -11.92 5.56
CA PRO A 23 -14.40 -12.04 6.46
C PRO A 23 -14.05 -13.51 6.77
N GLY A 24 -12.76 -13.83 6.72
CA GLY A 24 -12.20 -15.18 6.87
C GLY A 24 -12.00 -15.94 5.55
N VAL A 25 -12.61 -15.47 4.45
CA VAL A 25 -12.47 -16.04 3.09
C VAL A 25 -12.38 -14.94 2.02
N ARG A 26 -11.96 -13.72 2.40
CA ARG A 26 -11.82 -12.61 1.46
C ARG A 26 -10.72 -12.88 0.44
N THR A 27 -10.81 -12.21 -0.70
CA THR A 27 -9.70 -12.05 -1.63
C THR A 27 -9.46 -10.56 -1.81
N TYR A 28 -8.27 -10.10 -1.43
CA TYR A 28 -7.78 -8.76 -1.76
C TYR A 28 -7.10 -8.82 -3.11
N ARG A 29 -7.52 -7.97 -4.04
CA ARG A 29 -6.87 -7.79 -5.33
C ARG A 29 -6.40 -6.36 -5.48
N ARG A 30 -5.25 -6.18 -6.11
CA ARG A 30 -4.78 -4.85 -6.50
C ARG A 30 -4.03 -4.85 -7.82
N THR A 31 -4.03 -3.71 -8.48
CA THR A 31 -3.10 -3.42 -9.57
C THR A 31 -1.77 -2.93 -9.02
N LEU A 32 -0.71 -3.15 -9.79
CA LEU A 32 0.66 -2.80 -9.46
C LEU A 32 1.30 -2.12 -10.67
N ARG A 33 1.80 -0.89 -10.47
CA ARG A 33 2.76 -0.27 -11.37
C ARG A 33 4.14 -0.87 -11.08
N LEU A 34 4.77 -1.48 -12.08
CA LEU A 34 6.02 -2.23 -11.93
C LEU A 34 7.10 -1.69 -12.90
N PRO A 35 8.40 -1.95 -12.67
CA PRO A 35 9.48 -1.40 -13.49
C PRO A 35 9.37 -1.66 -14.99
N TYR A 36 8.95 -2.87 -15.40
CA TYR A 36 8.87 -3.23 -16.82
C TYR A 36 7.43 -3.25 -17.37
N GLY A 37 6.43 -3.22 -16.50
CA GLY A 37 5.03 -3.15 -16.92
C GLY A 37 4.04 -3.01 -15.78
N THR A 38 2.94 -3.76 -15.85
CA THR A 38 1.90 -3.75 -14.83
C THR A 38 1.63 -5.16 -14.33
N GLY A 39 1.03 -5.26 -13.16
CA GLY A 39 0.60 -6.53 -12.61
C GLY A 39 -0.71 -6.43 -11.85
N ILE A 40 -1.36 -7.57 -11.69
CA ILE A 40 -2.49 -7.76 -10.78
C ILE A 40 -2.08 -8.81 -9.76
N ALA A 41 -2.18 -8.44 -8.49
CA ALA A 41 -2.02 -9.36 -7.38
C ALA A 41 -3.39 -9.73 -6.82
N ALA A 42 -3.58 -11.00 -6.47
CA ALA A 42 -4.71 -11.50 -5.71
C ALA A 42 -4.19 -12.28 -4.51
N VAL A 43 -4.57 -11.87 -3.30
CA VAL A 43 -4.15 -12.45 -2.03
C VAL A 43 -5.38 -12.94 -1.29
N GLU A 44 -5.42 -14.23 -0.96
CA GLU A 44 -6.54 -14.83 -0.24
C GLU A 44 -6.36 -14.69 1.27
N GLU A 45 -7.38 -14.16 1.94
CA GLU A 45 -7.54 -14.30 3.38
C GLU A 45 -7.96 -15.73 3.66
N ARG A 46 -7.06 -16.49 4.26
CA ARG A 46 -7.38 -17.79 4.81
C ARG A 46 -6.88 -17.87 6.23
N ASP A 47 -7.75 -18.33 7.11
CA ASP A 47 -7.37 -18.59 8.49
C ASP A 47 -6.62 -19.93 8.58
N HIS A 48 -5.29 -19.85 8.57
CA HIS A 48 -4.40 -20.99 8.75
C HIS A 48 -3.77 -21.03 10.15
N GLY A 49 -4.27 -20.22 11.10
CA GLY A 49 -3.68 -20.09 12.43
C GLY A 49 -2.41 -19.23 12.49
N ALA A 50 -1.78 -19.20 13.65
CA ALA A 50 -0.62 -18.36 13.92
C ALA A 50 0.65 -18.90 13.22
N GLY A 51 1.28 -18.08 12.37
CA GLY A 51 2.46 -18.47 11.57
C GLY A 51 2.15 -19.03 10.16
N GLY A 52 0.94 -18.83 9.65
CA GLY A 52 0.55 -19.23 8.29
C GLY A 52 1.21 -18.41 7.16
N TRP A 53 0.99 -18.84 5.91
CA TRP A 53 1.37 -18.12 4.70
C TRP A 53 0.14 -17.44 4.06
N LEU A 54 0.39 -16.50 3.15
CA LEU A 54 -0.65 -15.89 2.31
C LEU A 54 -0.57 -16.46 0.89
N ASP A 55 -1.63 -17.13 0.45
CA ASP A 55 -1.74 -17.60 -0.93
C ASP A 55 -1.90 -16.38 -1.86
N THR A 56 -0.92 -16.21 -2.76
CA THR A 56 -0.86 -15.09 -3.70
C THR A 56 -0.84 -15.60 -5.14
N ARG A 57 -1.70 -15.03 -5.99
CA ARG A 57 -1.62 -15.17 -7.45
C ARG A 57 -1.18 -13.84 -8.06
N LEU A 58 -0.20 -13.91 -8.97
CA LEU A 58 0.33 -12.76 -9.69
C LEU A 58 0.09 -12.94 -11.18
N HIS A 59 -0.57 -11.97 -11.80
CA HIS A 59 -0.62 -11.81 -13.25
C HIS A 59 0.27 -10.64 -13.61
N LEU A 60 1.33 -10.88 -14.38
CA LEU A 60 2.33 -9.88 -14.72
C LEU A 60 2.38 -9.73 -16.24
N THR A 61 2.46 -8.49 -16.73
CA THR A 61 2.74 -8.26 -18.16
C THR A 61 4.18 -8.60 -18.51
N ASP A 62 5.09 -8.56 -17.53
CA ASP A 62 6.49 -8.94 -17.68
C ASP A 62 6.99 -9.74 -16.46
N LEU A 63 7.56 -10.92 -16.69
CA LEU A 63 8.03 -11.80 -15.62
C LEU A 63 9.23 -11.26 -14.84
N ARG A 64 10.00 -10.32 -15.41
CA ARG A 64 11.12 -9.67 -14.70
C ARG A 64 10.66 -8.89 -13.48
N ASP A 65 9.38 -8.52 -13.43
CA ASP A 65 8.79 -7.80 -12.31
C ASP A 65 8.38 -8.71 -11.13
N LEU A 66 8.50 -10.03 -11.25
CA LEU A 66 8.05 -10.98 -10.22
C LEU A 66 8.63 -10.66 -8.83
N THR A 67 9.95 -10.47 -8.74
CA THR A 67 10.61 -10.16 -7.47
C THR A 67 10.10 -8.84 -6.89
N THR A 68 9.94 -7.81 -7.73
CA THR A 68 9.42 -6.51 -7.29
C THR A 68 7.98 -6.63 -6.78
N ALA A 69 7.11 -7.34 -7.51
CA ALA A 69 5.73 -7.56 -7.11
C ALA A 69 5.64 -8.29 -5.76
N VAL A 70 6.43 -9.35 -5.56
CA VAL A 70 6.50 -10.07 -4.28
C VAL A 70 6.97 -9.14 -3.15
N GLN A 71 8.01 -8.34 -3.37
CA GLN A 71 8.52 -7.41 -2.35
C GLN A 71 7.48 -6.33 -1.98
N ARG A 72 6.74 -5.80 -2.96
CA ARG A 72 5.64 -4.86 -2.70
C ARG A 72 4.54 -5.48 -1.84
N LEU A 73 4.18 -6.73 -2.11
CA LEU A 73 3.19 -7.45 -1.31
C LEU A 73 3.69 -7.78 0.10
N ARG A 74 4.95 -8.19 0.26
CA ARG A 74 5.55 -8.41 1.59
C ARG A 74 5.47 -7.16 2.45
N ARG A 75 5.78 -5.98 1.88
CA ARG A 75 5.67 -4.70 2.57
C ARG A 75 4.22 -4.31 2.88
N LEU A 76 3.32 -4.46 1.91
CA LEU A 76 1.91 -4.16 2.08
C LEU A 76 1.30 -4.98 3.24
N PHE A 77 1.62 -6.27 3.33
CA PHE A 77 1.12 -7.17 4.38
C PHE A 77 2.03 -7.26 5.60
N ASP A 78 3.12 -6.47 5.66
CA ASP A 78 4.10 -6.45 6.76
C ASP A 78 4.64 -7.85 7.11
N LEU A 79 4.97 -8.65 6.09
CA LEU A 79 5.36 -10.06 6.23
C LEU A 79 6.79 -10.26 6.71
N ASP A 80 7.61 -9.20 6.69
CA ASP A 80 9.01 -9.22 7.12
C ASP A 80 9.16 -8.98 8.63
N ALA A 81 8.15 -8.41 9.29
CA ALA A 81 8.17 -8.20 10.74
C ALA A 81 8.01 -9.51 11.52
N ASP A 82 8.64 -9.59 12.70
CA ASP A 82 8.33 -10.59 13.72
C ASP A 82 7.28 -10.01 14.68
N PRO A 83 6.00 -10.40 14.55
CA PRO A 83 4.95 -9.81 15.35
C PRO A 83 5.02 -10.27 16.81
N TYR A 84 5.66 -11.39 17.13
CA TYR A 84 5.79 -11.85 18.53
C TYR A 84 6.83 -11.05 19.28
N ALA A 85 7.94 -10.68 18.61
CA ALA A 85 8.92 -9.76 19.18
C ALA A 85 8.30 -8.38 19.45
N VAL A 86 7.41 -7.91 18.57
CA VAL A 86 6.64 -6.66 18.78
C VAL A 86 5.70 -6.81 19.97
N ASP A 87 4.93 -7.89 20.04
CA ASP A 87 4.01 -8.17 21.15
C ASP A 87 4.74 -8.23 22.50
N GLU A 88 5.89 -8.91 22.57
CA GLU A 88 6.71 -9.00 23.78
C GLU A 88 7.15 -7.61 24.24
N ARG A 89 7.66 -6.80 23.31
CA ARG A 89 8.18 -5.47 23.63
C ARG A 89 7.09 -4.51 24.05
N LEU A 90 5.97 -4.47 23.32
CA LEU A 90 4.85 -3.57 23.62
C LEU A 90 4.03 -4.06 24.83
N GLY A 91 3.88 -5.37 24.99
CA GLY A 91 3.17 -6.00 26.10
C GLY A 91 3.83 -5.79 27.47
N SER A 92 5.10 -5.39 27.49
CA SER A 92 5.80 -4.99 28.72
C SER A 92 5.39 -3.60 29.25
N ASP A 93 4.81 -2.73 28.41
CA ASP A 93 4.32 -1.41 28.84
C ASP A 93 2.90 -1.55 29.42
N PRO A 94 2.65 -1.16 30.68
CA PRO A 94 1.34 -1.31 31.33
C PRO A 94 0.16 -0.65 30.58
N ARG A 95 0.42 0.42 29.80
CA ARG A 95 -0.62 1.11 29.02
C ARG A 95 -0.94 0.39 27.71
N LEU A 96 0.03 -0.31 27.13
CA LEU A 96 -0.13 -1.02 25.85
C LEU A 96 -0.49 -2.49 26.05
N ALA A 97 -0.14 -3.08 27.19
CA ALA A 97 -0.38 -4.49 27.49
C ALA A 97 -1.85 -4.94 27.26
N PRO A 98 -2.89 -4.19 27.68
CA PRO A 98 -4.27 -4.59 27.39
C PRO A 98 -4.60 -4.57 25.89
N LEU A 99 -4.00 -3.67 25.11
CA LEU A 99 -4.23 -3.54 23.67
C LEU A 99 -3.57 -4.68 22.90
N VAL A 100 -2.34 -5.04 23.28
CA VAL A 100 -1.62 -6.19 22.72
C VAL A 100 -2.35 -7.49 23.04
N ALA A 101 -2.77 -7.68 24.30
CA ALA A 101 -3.52 -8.86 24.70
C ALA A 101 -4.87 -9.02 23.96
N ALA A 102 -5.50 -7.91 23.57
CA ALA A 102 -6.74 -7.95 22.79
C ALA A 102 -6.53 -8.37 21.32
N ARG A 103 -5.33 -8.17 20.76
CA ARG A 103 -5.02 -8.44 19.35
C ARG A 103 -3.57 -8.93 19.19
N PRO A 104 -3.24 -10.13 19.70
CA PRO A 104 -1.89 -10.67 19.56
C PRO A 104 -1.55 -10.91 18.09
N GLY A 105 -0.29 -10.66 17.72
CA GLY A 105 0.23 -10.87 16.38
C GLY A 105 -0.23 -9.82 15.37
N LEU A 106 -0.68 -8.65 15.83
CA LEU A 106 -1.15 -7.58 14.96
C LEU A 106 0.01 -7.07 14.07
N ARG A 107 -0.28 -6.93 12.78
CA ARG A 107 0.66 -6.41 11.78
C ARG A 107 0.40 -4.92 11.55
N SER A 108 1.39 -4.21 11.04
CA SER A 108 1.26 -2.81 10.62
C SER A 108 1.33 -2.73 9.10
N PRO A 109 0.20 -2.84 8.37
CA PRO A 109 0.20 -2.83 6.90
C PRO A 109 0.95 -1.63 6.35
N GLY A 110 1.87 -1.90 5.42
CA GLY A 110 2.61 -0.86 4.71
C GLY A 110 1.87 -0.42 3.45
N ALA A 111 2.63 -0.09 2.40
CA ALA A 111 2.09 0.19 1.08
C ALA A 111 2.82 -0.62 0.01
N ALA A 112 2.10 -0.96 -1.06
CA ALA A 112 2.71 -1.57 -2.24
C ALA A 112 3.53 -0.55 -3.05
N ASP A 113 3.24 0.74 -2.89
CA ASP A 113 3.98 1.84 -3.50
C ASP A 113 4.00 3.03 -2.52
N PRO A 114 5.17 3.50 -2.08
CA PRO A 114 5.25 4.58 -1.11
C PRO A 114 4.82 5.93 -1.69
N GLU A 115 4.95 6.14 -3.00
CA GLU A 115 4.52 7.37 -3.66
C GLU A 115 2.99 7.43 -3.71
N GLU A 116 2.34 6.31 -4.04
CA GLU A 116 0.88 6.16 -3.96
C GLU A 116 0.38 6.44 -2.54
N LEU A 117 1.05 5.89 -1.53
CA LEU A 117 0.68 6.11 -0.13
C LEU A 117 0.78 7.60 0.25
N ALA A 118 1.84 8.29 -0.16
CA ALA A 118 2.02 9.71 0.13
C ALA A 118 0.89 10.56 -0.48
N VAL A 119 0.51 10.26 -1.73
CA VAL A 119 -0.64 10.93 -2.37
C VAL A 119 -1.93 10.64 -1.62
N ARG A 120 -2.22 9.37 -1.32
CA ARG A 120 -3.43 8.96 -0.58
C ARG A 120 -3.50 9.58 0.81
N ALA A 121 -2.37 9.69 1.51
CA ALA A 121 -2.29 10.33 2.82
C ALA A 121 -2.62 11.83 2.74
N LEU A 122 -2.24 12.50 1.66
CA LEU A 122 -2.51 13.92 1.45
C LEU A 122 -3.96 14.20 1.05
N VAL A 123 -4.53 13.40 0.13
CA VAL A 123 -5.84 13.71 -0.48
C VAL A 123 -7.00 12.88 0.07
N GLY A 124 -6.71 11.79 0.77
CA GLY A 124 -7.71 10.83 1.21
C GLY A 124 -8.22 9.90 0.10
N ARG A 125 -8.97 8.88 0.49
CA ARG A 125 -9.38 7.78 -0.39
C ARG A 125 -10.30 8.20 -1.54
N GLU A 126 -11.26 9.08 -1.30
CA GLU A 126 -12.25 9.49 -2.31
C GLU A 126 -11.59 10.30 -3.44
N GLU A 127 -10.77 11.29 -3.09
CA GLU A 127 -10.04 12.07 -4.10
C GLU A 127 -8.99 11.19 -4.81
N ALA A 128 -8.35 10.26 -4.10
CA ALA A 128 -7.43 9.30 -4.73
C ALA A 128 -8.12 8.48 -5.84
N ALA A 129 -9.38 8.05 -5.64
CA ALA A 129 -10.15 7.36 -6.68
C ALA A 129 -10.45 8.27 -7.88
N LEU A 130 -10.76 9.56 -7.65
CA LEU A 130 -10.93 10.54 -8.73
C LEU A 130 -9.63 10.78 -9.50
N LEU A 131 -8.49 10.85 -8.82
CA LEU A 131 -7.17 10.95 -9.46
C LEU A 131 -6.85 9.73 -10.31
N VAL A 132 -7.20 8.52 -9.86
CA VAL A 132 -7.07 7.30 -10.66
C VAL A 132 -7.89 7.39 -11.93
N GLN A 133 -9.15 7.84 -11.86
CA GLN A 133 -9.99 7.98 -13.05
C GLN A 133 -9.47 9.03 -14.02
N ARG A 134 -8.91 10.14 -13.51
CA ARG A 134 -8.41 11.26 -14.33
C ARG A 134 -7.01 11.02 -14.92
N HIS A 135 -6.11 10.41 -14.16
CA HIS A 135 -4.67 10.34 -14.46
C HIS A 135 -4.10 8.92 -14.43
N GLY A 136 -4.88 7.92 -14.01
CA GLY A 136 -4.42 6.54 -13.93
C GLY A 136 -4.18 5.96 -15.32
N LYS A 137 -3.17 5.09 -15.43
CA LYS A 137 -2.95 4.34 -16.67
C LYS A 137 -3.89 3.14 -16.69
N ALA A 138 -4.76 3.07 -17.71
CA ALA A 138 -5.63 1.93 -17.92
C ALA A 138 -4.83 0.64 -18.12
N LEU A 139 -5.34 -0.47 -17.57
CA LEU A 139 -4.79 -1.80 -17.80
C LEU A 139 -5.13 -2.26 -19.22
N ASP A 140 -4.18 -2.93 -19.88
CA ASP A 140 -4.42 -3.56 -21.19
C ASP A 140 -5.46 -4.70 -21.09
N ALA A 141 -5.50 -5.37 -19.94
CA ALA A 141 -6.48 -6.41 -19.61
C ALA A 141 -7.07 -6.15 -18.21
N PRO A 142 -8.18 -5.40 -18.11
CA PRO A 142 -8.90 -5.21 -16.85
C PRO A 142 -9.39 -6.52 -16.24
N CYS A 143 -9.49 -6.57 -14.91
CA CYS A 143 -9.99 -7.74 -14.17
C CYS A 143 -11.03 -7.29 -13.14
N GLU A 144 -12.30 -7.64 -13.35
CA GLU A 144 -13.40 -7.22 -12.47
C GLU A 144 -13.44 -5.69 -12.29
N ALA A 145 -13.29 -5.20 -11.05
CA ALA A 145 -13.27 -3.77 -10.72
C ALA A 145 -11.89 -3.11 -10.95
N LEU A 146 -10.86 -3.90 -11.26
CA LEU A 146 -9.50 -3.42 -11.49
C LEU A 146 -9.34 -2.96 -12.93
N THR A 147 -9.17 -1.66 -13.11
CA THR A 147 -9.20 -1.00 -14.43
C THR A 147 -7.96 -0.17 -14.70
N HIS A 148 -7.28 0.33 -13.66
CA HIS A 148 -6.15 1.24 -13.78
C HIS A 148 -5.04 0.86 -12.82
N VAL A 149 -3.80 1.25 -13.13
CA VAL A 149 -2.76 1.42 -12.10
C VAL A 149 -2.81 2.85 -11.56
N PHE A 150 -2.46 3.01 -10.29
CA PHE A 150 -2.39 4.33 -9.65
C PHE A 150 -1.44 5.26 -10.43
N PRO A 151 -1.78 6.55 -10.61
CA PRO A 151 -0.95 7.50 -11.34
C PRO A 151 0.49 7.56 -10.79
N GLU A 152 1.47 7.63 -11.68
CA GLU A 152 2.81 8.01 -11.25
C GLU A 152 2.87 9.49 -10.84
N PRO A 153 3.77 9.90 -9.93
CA PRO A 153 3.82 11.27 -9.45
C PRO A 153 3.95 12.32 -10.56
N GLY A 154 4.70 12.03 -11.63
CA GLY A 154 4.84 12.94 -12.77
C GLY A 154 3.52 13.31 -13.43
N ALA A 155 2.54 12.40 -13.46
CA ALA A 155 1.21 12.65 -14.02
C ALA A 155 0.35 13.57 -13.14
N LEU A 156 0.70 13.71 -11.86
CA LEU A 156 -0.02 14.52 -10.87
C LEU A 156 0.66 15.88 -10.59
N ALA A 157 1.86 16.12 -11.14
CA ALA A 157 2.62 17.35 -10.90
C ALA A 157 1.89 18.64 -11.35
N GLY A 158 0.92 18.51 -12.25
CA GLY A 158 0.06 19.62 -12.71
C GLY A 158 -1.16 19.91 -11.83
N GLU A 159 -1.45 19.07 -10.82
CA GLU A 159 -2.58 19.30 -9.93
C GLU A 159 -2.34 20.54 -9.04
N PRO A 160 -3.41 21.26 -8.65
CA PRO A 160 -3.27 22.46 -7.84
C PRO A 160 -2.84 22.16 -6.40
N GLY A 161 -2.27 23.17 -5.74
CA GLY A 161 -2.00 23.14 -4.30
C GLY A 161 -0.87 22.18 -3.90
N SER A 162 -0.98 21.63 -2.68
CA SER A 162 0.03 20.74 -2.11
C SER A 162 0.19 19.43 -2.88
N LEU A 163 -0.85 18.98 -3.60
CA LEU A 163 -0.79 17.75 -4.39
C LEU A 163 0.23 17.87 -5.53
N GLY A 164 0.15 18.91 -6.37
CA GLY A 164 1.12 19.11 -7.46
C GLY A 164 2.53 19.33 -6.94
N VAL A 165 2.68 20.03 -5.81
CA VAL A 165 3.98 20.24 -5.14
C VAL A 165 4.60 18.91 -4.68
N LEU A 166 3.84 18.07 -3.98
CA LEU A 166 4.28 16.75 -3.53
C LEU A 166 4.61 15.86 -4.73
N ALA A 167 3.70 15.81 -5.71
CA ALA A 167 3.85 15.01 -6.91
C ALA A 167 5.10 15.37 -7.71
N ALA A 168 5.38 16.67 -7.88
CA ALA A 168 6.61 17.14 -8.53
C ALA A 168 7.87 16.76 -7.74
N ALA A 169 7.84 16.88 -6.40
CA ALA A 169 8.98 16.54 -5.55
C ALA A 169 9.27 15.03 -5.50
N LEU A 170 8.24 14.19 -5.60
CA LEU A 170 8.40 12.76 -5.77
C LEU A 170 8.95 12.42 -7.16
N ALA A 171 8.41 13.05 -8.21
CA ALA A 171 8.81 12.79 -9.60
C ALA A 171 10.27 13.18 -9.91
N ASP A 172 10.77 14.26 -9.31
CA ASP A 172 12.15 14.73 -9.49
C ASP A 172 13.12 14.15 -8.44
N GLY A 173 12.62 13.38 -7.48
CA GLY A 173 13.41 12.71 -6.45
C GLY A 173 13.91 13.63 -5.32
N ARG A 174 13.44 14.87 -5.22
CA ARG A 174 13.69 15.72 -4.03
C ARG A 174 13.11 15.12 -2.76
N VAL A 175 12.00 14.38 -2.87
CA VAL A 175 11.45 13.55 -1.80
C VAL A 175 11.57 12.09 -2.23
N ARG A 176 12.23 11.29 -1.38
CA ARG A 176 12.38 9.84 -1.59
C ARG A 176 11.76 9.10 -0.42
N LEU A 177 10.84 8.19 -0.73
CA LEU A 177 10.09 7.41 0.26
C LEU A 177 10.27 5.90 0.05
N ASP A 178 11.24 5.51 -0.78
CA ASP A 178 11.60 4.12 -0.96
C ASP A 178 12.23 3.53 0.31
N ALA A 179 12.28 2.20 0.41
CA ALA A 179 12.75 1.53 1.63
C ALA A 179 14.23 1.80 1.99
N GLY A 180 15.01 2.41 1.09
CA GLY A 180 16.38 2.85 1.36
C GLY A 180 16.48 4.30 1.86
N ALA A 181 15.37 5.04 1.93
CA ALA A 181 15.37 6.42 2.44
C ALA A 181 15.58 6.44 3.95
N ASP A 182 16.42 7.37 4.42
CA ASP A 182 16.51 7.68 5.84
C ASP A 182 15.20 8.36 6.31
N ARG A 183 14.70 7.94 7.47
CA ARG A 183 13.42 8.41 7.99
C ARG A 183 13.45 9.91 8.30
N ASP A 184 14.51 10.38 8.93
CA ASP A 184 14.59 11.76 9.40
C ASP A 184 14.77 12.70 8.20
N ASP A 185 15.56 12.28 7.21
CA ASP A 185 15.70 13.01 5.93
C ASP A 185 14.38 13.05 5.14
N ALA A 186 13.65 11.94 5.08
CA ALA A 186 12.34 11.88 4.42
C ALA A 186 11.31 12.79 5.11
N GLU A 187 11.25 12.78 6.44
CA GLU A 187 10.39 13.66 7.22
C GLU A 187 10.75 15.14 6.99
N ALA A 188 12.04 15.49 7.08
CA ALA A 188 12.51 16.85 6.85
C ALA A 188 12.17 17.35 5.44
N SER A 189 12.34 16.48 4.43
CA SER A 189 12.03 16.81 3.03
C SER A 189 10.53 17.00 2.80
N LEU A 190 9.68 16.17 3.41
CA LEU A 190 8.22 16.33 3.35
C LEU A 190 7.76 17.63 4.03
N ARG A 191 8.26 17.93 5.24
CA ARG A 191 7.92 19.16 5.99
C ARG A 191 8.36 20.44 5.28
N ALA A 192 9.37 20.36 4.43
CA ALA A 192 9.82 21.50 3.63
C ALA A 192 8.88 21.83 2.47
N LEU A 193 7.95 20.95 2.11
CA LEU A 193 7.00 21.17 1.02
C LEU A 193 5.82 22.05 1.48
N PRO A 194 5.51 23.14 0.74
CA PRO A 194 4.35 23.97 1.04
C PRO A 194 3.04 23.18 1.09
N GLY A 195 2.35 23.23 2.23
CA GLY A 195 1.04 22.60 2.42
C GLY A 195 1.08 21.10 2.68
N VAL A 196 2.26 20.52 2.93
CA VAL A 196 2.44 19.15 3.45
C VAL A 196 2.94 19.28 4.90
N GLY A 197 2.13 18.84 5.87
CA GLY A 197 2.34 19.08 7.31
C GLY A 197 2.62 17.82 8.11
#